data_AF-A0A920GD40-F1
#
_entry.id   AF-A0A920GD40-F1
#
_cell.length_a   1.000
_cell.length_b   1.000
_cell.length_c   1.000
_cell.angle_alpha   90.00
_cell.angle_beta   90.00
_cell.angle_gamma   90.00
#
_symmetry.space_group_name_H-M   'P 1'
#
loop_
_entity.id
_entity.type
_entity.pdbx_description
1 polymer ?
#
loop_
_entity_poly.entity_id
_entity_poly.type
_entity_poly.pdbx_seq_one_letter_code
_entity_poly.pdbx_strand_id
1 'polypeptide(L)'
;MSTQDLEASMRKSVEATQRNFNTIRTGRANSSLLDRISVEYYGADTPLKSLATLSTPDSQTIQIQPFDISALASIEKAIAMSELGFTPNNDGKIIRINVPPLTEERRKEFCKLASKYAEEGKVALRNLRRDAIDKIKKQEKEGEFSEDQSRVNRMAFRRHSTIFRRTGKTLQTKKSRHFKGLAEQFIAPINEPAFISAQNNP
;
A
#
# COMPACT_ATOMS: atom_id res chain seq x y z
N MET A 1 6.97 24.91 -11.42
CA MET A 1 6.22 23.74 -10.90
C MET A 1 5.42 24.22 -9.71
N SER A 2 4.10 24.06 -9.74
CA SER A 2 3.25 24.49 -8.63
C SER A 2 3.51 23.62 -7.40
N THR A 3 3.15 24.12 -6.21
CA THR A 3 3.19 23.34 -4.96
C THR A 3 2.38 22.04 -5.06
N GLN A 4 1.25 22.11 -5.78
CA GLN A 4 0.35 20.98 -6.04
C GLN A 4 1.02 19.89 -6.90
N ASP A 5 1.81 20.26 -7.91
CA ASP A 5 2.51 19.28 -8.76
C ASP A 5 3.55 18.47 -7.97
N LEU A 6 4.21 19.12 -7.01
CA LEU A 6 5.18 18.44 -6.16
C LEU A 6 4.50 17.49 -5.18
N GLU A 7 3.39 17.92 -4.57
CA GLU A 7 2.60 17.06 -3.68
C GLU A 7 2.07 15.83 -4.43
N ALA A 8 1.55 16.01 -5.64
CA ALA A 8 1.12 14.91 -6.50
C ALA A 8 2.27 13.95 -6.82
N SER A 9 3.46 14.49 -7.14
CA SER A 9 4.66 13.68 -7.43
C SER A 9 5.17 12.94 -6.18
N MET A 10 5.15 13.58 -5.00
CA MET A 10 5.50 12.96 -3.72
C MET A 10 4.51 11.85 -3.35
N ARG A 11 3.21 12.09 -3.55
CA ARG A 11 2.16 11.09 -3.32
C ARG A 11 2.33 9.88 -4.23
N LYS A 12 2.58 10.08 -5.53
CA LYS A 12 2.88 8.98 -6.47
C LYS A 12 4.10 8.17 -6.02
N SER A 13 5.15 8.83 -5.54
CA SER A 13 6.35 8.14 -5.02
C SER A 13 6.04 7.28 -3.79
N VAL A 14 5.15 7.75 -2.89
CA VAL A 14 4.70 6.96 -1.73
C VAL A 14 3.85 5.78 -2.16
N GLU A 15 2.90 6.00 -3.08
CA GLU A 15 2.04 4.93 -3.60
C GLU A 15 2.87 3.84 -4.31
N ALA A 16 3.88 4.22 -5.10
CA ALA A 16 4.81 3.28 -5.72
C ALA A 16 5.57 2.46 -4.66
N THR A 17 6.06 3.13 -3.61
CA THR A 17 6.74 2.45 -2.50
C THR A 17 5.78 1.49 -1.78
N GLN A 18 4.53 1.87 -1.60
CA GLN A 18 3.50 1.02 -0.98
C GLN A 18 3.18 -0.21 -1.85
N ARG A 19 3.10 -0.06 -3.17
CA ARG A 19 2.95 -1.18 -4.11
C ARG A 19 4.13 -2.15 -4.02
N ASN A 20 5.36 -1.63 -3.99
CA ASN A 20 6.58 -2.44 -3.81
C ASN A 20 6.60 -3.14 -2.45
N PHE A 21 5.97 -2.57 -1.43
CA PHE A 21 5.80 -3.26 -0.17
C PHE A 21 4.75 -4.36 -0.24
N ASN A 22 3.64 -4.17 -0.95
CA ASN A 22 2.59 -5.18 -1.07
C ASN A 22 3.06 -6.44 -1.81
N THR A 23 4.11 -6.36 -2.64
CA THR A 23 4.70 -7.54 -3.30
C THR A 23 5.54 -8.42 -2.37
N ILE A 24 5.99 -7.91 -1.21
CA ILE A 24 6.74 -8.71 -0.24
C ILE A 24 5.76 -9.54 0.59
N ARG A 25 5.85 -10.87 0.45
CA ARG A 25 5.07 -11.83 1.25
C ARG A 25 5.49 -11.73 2.73
N THR A 26 4.55 -11.36 3.59
CA THR A 26 4.80 -11.16 5.03
C THR A 26 4.61 -12.42 5.88
N GLY A 27 4.26 -13.54 5.25
CA GLY A 27 3.95 -14.79 5.96
C GLY A 27 2.68 -14.74 6.79
N ARG A 28 1.85 -13.71 6.58
CA ARG A 28 0.50 -13.60 7.12
C ARG A 28 -0.52 -13.87 6.00
N ALA A 29 -1.60 -14.52 6.38
CA ALA A 29 -2.83 -14.59 5.61
C ALA A 29 -3.29 -13.16 5.25
N ASN A 30 -3.36 -12.86 3.96
CA ASN A 30 -3.92 -11.61 3.45
C ASN A 30 -4.85 -11.95 2.27
N SER A 31 -6.06 -11.42 2.31
CA SER A 31 -7.06 -11.56 1.24
C SER A 31 -6.56 -11.03 -0.10
N SER A 32 -5.64 -10.05 -0.12
CA SER A 32 -5.03 -9.54 -1.35
C SER A 32 -4.24 -10.56 -2.16
N LEU A 33 -3.85 -11.70 -1.57
CA LEU A 33 -3.22 -12.79 -2.33
C LEU A 33 -4.19 -13.45 -3.32
N LEU A 34 -5.49 -13.43 -2.99
CA LEU A 34 -6.55 -14.05 -3.77
C LEU A 34 -7.19 -13.09 -4.78
N ASP A 35 -6.84 -11.79 -4.76
CA ASP A 35 -7.37 -10.77 -5.66
C ASP A 35 -7.03 -11.05 -7.15
N ARG A 36 -6.02 -11.87 -7.43
CA ARG A 36 -5.59 -12.23 -8.79
C ARG A 36 -6.29 -13.47 -9.35
N ILE A 37 -7.10 -14.14 -8.55
CA ILE A 37 -7.78 -15.39 -8.96
C ILE A 37 -9.12 -15.04 -9.59
N SER A 38 -9.27 -15.41 -10.86
CA SER A 38 -10.56 -15.47 -11.54
C SER A 38 -11.15 -16.86 -11.40
N VAL A 39 -12.46 -16.92 -11.22
CA VAL A 39 -13.24 -18.15 -11.12
C VAL A 39 -14.26 -18.12 -12.23
N GLU A 40 -14.33 -19.22 -12.98
CA GLU A 40 -15.37 -19.41 -13.98
C GLU A 40 -16.70 -19.67 -13.26
N TYR A 41 -17.64 -18.73 -13.44
CA TYR A 41 -18.98 -18.80 -12.88
C TYR A 41 -19.99 -18.62 -14.01
N TYR A 42 -20.79 -19.66 -14.27
CA TYR A 42 -21.74 -19.72 -15.40
C TYR A 42 -21.13 -19.31 -16.76
N GLY A 43 -19.91 -19.75 -17.05
CA GLY A 43 -19.23 -19.51 -18.33
C GLY A 43 -18.61 -18.11 -18.50
N ALA A 44 -18.56 -17.32 -17.42
CA ALA A 44 -17.85 -16.04 -17.38
C ALA A 44 -16.76 -16.05 -16.30
N ASP A 45 -15.59 -15.50 -16.63
CA ASP A 45 -14.51 -15.28 -15.67
C ASP A 45 -14.87 -14.13 -14.75
N THR A 46 -15.08 -14.45 -13.47
CA THR A 46 -15.42 -13.46 -12.44
C THR A 46 -14.37 -13.48 -11.34
N PRO A 47 -13.96 -12.31 -10.80
CA PRO A 47 -12.97 -12.29 -9.75
C PRO A 47 -13.52 -12.91 -8.46
N LEU A 48 -12.70 -13.69 -7.76
CA LEU A 48 -13.10 -14.38 -6.52
C LEU A 48 -13.68 -13.42 -5.47
N LYS A 49 -13.18 -12.19 -5.42
CA LYS A 49 -13.62 -11.14 -4.48
C LYS A 49 -15.09 -10.73 -4.64
N SER A 50 -15.67 -10.86 -5.83
CA SER A 50 -17.11 -10.56 -6.03
C SER A 50 -18.01 -11.75 -5.72
N LEU A 51 -17.48 -12.98 -5.72
CA LEU A 51 -18.23 -14.20 -5.47
C LEU A 51 -18.21 -14.65 -4.01
N ALA A 52 -17.24 -14.14 -3.23
CA ALA A 52 -17.04 -14.56 -1.85
C ALA A 52 -16.60 -13.42 -0.94
N THR A 53 -17.00 -13.53 0.32
CA THR A 53 -16.45 -12.73 1.41
C THR A 53 -15.14 -13.34 1.88
N LEU A 54 -14.07 -12.55 1.84
CA LEU A 54 -12.75 -12.94 2.32
C LEU A 54 -12.54 -12.38 3.72
N SER A 55 -12.29 -13.25 4.69
CA SER A 55 -11.93 -12.88 6.06
C SER A 55 -10.66 -13.59 6.49
N THR A 56 -9.93 -13.00 7.45
CA THR A 56 -8.71 -13.58 8.03
C THR A 56 -8.90 -13.71 9.53
N PRO A 57 -9.56 -14.78 10.01
CA PRO A 57 -9.83 -14.97 11.44
C PRO A 57 -8.55 -15.19 12.24
N ASP A 58 -7.53 -15.78 11.62
CA ASP A 58 -6.19 -15.92 12.20
C ASP A 58 -5.12 -15.47 11.20
N SER A 59 -3.96 -15.11 11.74
CA SER A 59 -2.77 -14.69 10.99
C SER A 59 -2.25 -15.71 9.98
N GLN A 60 -2.62 -16.99 10.10
CA GLN A 60 -2.21 -18.07 9.20
C GLN A 60 -3.36 -18.60 8.34
N THR A 61 -4.62 -18.24 8.64
CA THR A 61 -5.78 -18.81 7.96
C THR A 61 -6.54 -17.75 7.18
N ILE A 62 -6.77 -17.98 5.89
CA ILE A 62 -7.72 -17.20 5.09
C ILE A 62 -9.02 -17.99 5.02
N GLN A 63 -10.11 -17.35 5.40
CA GLN A 63 -11.46 -17.87 5.28
C GLN A 63 -12.14 -17.23 4.08
N ILE A 64 -12.74 -18.07 3.23
CA ILE A 64 -13.47 -17.70 2.04
C ILE A 64 -14.89 -18.21 2.22
N GLN A 65 -15.82 -17.27 2.34
CA GLN A 65 -17.24 -17.57 2.44
C GLN A 65 -17.92 -17.20 1.13
N PRO A 66 -18.23 -18.17 0.24
CA PRO A 66 -18.94 -17.90 -1.00
C PRO A 66 -20.37 -17.45 -0.71
N PHE A 67 -20.91 -16.58 -1.57
CA PHE A 67 -22.31 -16.18 -1.49
C PHE A 67 -23.27 -17.27 -1.97
N ASP A 68 -22.81 -18.10 -2.90
CA ASP A 68 -23.53 -19.28 -3.39
C ASP A 68 -22.71 -20.56 -3.17
N ILE A 69 -23.34 -21.56 -2.58
CA ILE A 69 -22.76 -22.89 -2.33
C ILE A 69 -22.51 -23.62 -3.65
N SER A 70 -23.29 -23.33 -4.71
CA SER A 70 -23.09 -23.93 -6.04
C SER A 70 -21.72 -23.57 -6.64
N ALA A 71 -21.20 -22.37 -6.33
CA ALA A 71 -19.92 -21.87 -6.81
C ALA A 71 -18.71 -22.47 -6.07
N LEU A 72 -18.94 -23.18 -4.96
CA LEU A 72 -17.89 -23.64 -4.06
C LEU A 72 -16.89 -24.56 -4.77
N ALA A 73 -17.38 -25.51 -5.58
CA ALA A 73 -16.53 -26.43 -6.33
C ALA A 73 -15.68 -25.72 -7.40
N SER A 74 -16.23 -24.68 -8.05
CA SER A 74 -15.47 -23.87 -9.02
C SER A 74 -14.40 -23.04 -8.33
N ILE A 75 -14.71 -22.45 -7.17
CA ILE A 75 -13.75 -21.69 -6.36
C ILE A 75 -12.61 -22.59 -5.86
N GLU A 76 -12.93 -23.79 -5.38
CA GLU A 76 -11.93 -24.77 -4.92
C GLU A 76 -10.95 -25.14 -6.04
N LYS A 77 -11.48 -25.44 -7.23
CA LYS A 77 -10.66 -25.72 -8.42
C LYS A 77 -9.80 -24.52 -8.84
N ALA A 78 -10.37 -23.33 -8.87
CA ALA A 78 -9.62 -22.12 -9.24
C ALA A 78 -8.47 -21.83 -8.26
N ILE A 79 -8.67 -22.05 -6.96
CA ILE A 79 -7.62 -21.90 -5.95
C ILE A 79 -6.54 -22.99 -6.11
N ALA A 80 -6.94 -24.24 -6.33
CA ALA A 80 -6.00 -25.36 -6.50
C ALA A 80 -5.17 -25.24 -7.79
N MET A 81 -5.76 -24.72 -8.87
CA MET A 81 -5.07 -24.44 -10.14
C MET A 81 -4.23 -23.17 -10.08
N SER A 82 -4.45 -22.29 -9.10
CA SER A 82 -3.68 -21.06 -8.98
C SER A 82 -2.22 -21.34 -8.61
N GLU A 83 -1.32 -20.50 -9.12
CA GLU A 83 0.14 -20.56 -8.86
C GLU A 83 0.51 -20.35 -7.37
N LEU A 84 -0.47 -20.15 -6.49
CA LEU A 84 -0.24 -19.99 -5.06
C LEU A 84 0.12 -21.30 -4.36
N GLY A 85 -0.24 -22.45 -4.94
CA GLY A 85 0.11 -23.78 -4.43
C GLY A 85 -0.46 -24.07 -3.03
N PHE A 86 -1.59 -23.47 -2.69
CA PHE A 86 -2.26 -23.71 -1.42
C PHE A 86 -3.31 -24.81 -1.55
N THR A 87 -3.42 -25.65 -0.52
CA THR A 87 -4.48 -26.65 -0.43
C THR A 87 -5.70 -26.06 0.27
N PRO A 88 -6.84 -25.86 -0.42
CA PRO A 88 -8.08 -25.46 0.23
C PRO A 88 -8.60 -26.59 1.12
N ASN A 89 -9.11 -26.23 2.29
CA ASN A 89 -9.84 -27.13 3.19
C ASN A 89 -11.31 -26.72 3.20
N ASN A 90 -12.20 -27.65 2.86
CA ASN A 90 -13.60 -27.38 2.60
C ASN A 90 -14.49 -27.90 3.73
N ASP A 91 -15.24 -27.01 4.37
CA ASP A 91 -16.23 -27.32 5.42
C ASP A 91 -17.68 -27.41 4.89
N GLY A 92 -17.87 -27.42 3.57
CA GLY A 92 -19.16 -27.49 2.89
C GLY A 92 -19.92 -26.16 2.77
N LYS A 93 -19.59 -25.17 3.62
CA LYS A 93 -20.09 -23.78 3.51
C LYS A 93 -18.98 -22.74 3.42
N ILE A 94 -17.79 -23.09 3.86
CA ILE A 94 -16.64 -22.18 4.02
C ILE A 94 -15.42 -22.92 3.51
N ILE A 95 -14.56 -22.23 2.75
CA ILE A 95 -13.25 -22.72 2.34
C ILE A 95 -12.19 -22.04 3.22
N ARG A 96 -11.31 -22.83 3.82
CA ARG A 96 -10.15 -22.35 4.59
C ARG A 96 -8.86 -22.65 3.86
N ILE A 97 -7.99 -21.65 3.76
CA ILE A 97 -6.63 -21.81 3.25
C ILE A 97 -5.66 -21.60 4.41
N ASN A 98 -4.80 -22.58 4.65
CA ASN A 98 -3.72 -22.46 5.60
C ASN A 98 -2.45 -21.95 4.90
N VAL A 99 -1.92 -20.82 5.36
CA VAL A 99 -0.70 -20.22 4.86
C VAL A 99 0.45 -20.64 5.79
N PRO A 100 1.40 -21.47 5.32
CA PRO A 100 2.51 -21.90 6.15
C PRO A 100 3.37 -20.69 6.58
N PRO A 101 3.90 -20.72 7.82
CA PRO A 101 4.78 -19.67 8.30
C PRO A 101 6.07 -19.62 7.50
N LEU A 102 6.58 -18.41 7.26
CA LEU A 102 7.90 -18.23 6.63
C LEU A 102 9.01 -18.70 7.59
N THR A 103 9.98 -19.46 7.05
CA THR A 103 11.22 -19.84 7.73
C THR A 103 12.05 -18.61 8.10
N GLU A 104 12.90 -18.71 9.13
CA GLU A 104 13.71 -17.58 9.60
C GLU A 104 14.63 -17.00 8.53
N GLU A 105 15.20 -17.85 7.67
CA GLU A 105 16.07 -17.45 6.56
C GLU A 105 15.31 -16.56 5.57
N ARG A 106 14.11 -16.99 5.13
CA ARG A 106 13.24 -16.21 4.25
C ARG A 106 12.78 -14.91 4.89
N ARG A 107 12.52 -14.88 6.19
CA ARG A 107 12.19 -13.63 6.92
C ARG A 107 13.35 -12.64 6.86
N LYS A 108 14.59 -13.10 7.06
CA LYS A 108 15.79 -12.24 6.98
C LYS A 108 15.98 -11.67 5.57
N GLU A 109 15.77 -12.48 4.53
CA GLU A 109 15.80 -12.03 3.13
C GLU A 109 14.77 -10.91 2.86
N PHE A 110 13.51 -11.13 3.27
CA PHE A 110 12.45 -10.13 3.07
C PHE A 110 12.66 -8.86 3.89
N CYS A 111 13.26 -8.94 5.08
CA CYS A 111 13.64 -7.77 5.86
C CYS A 111 14.71 -6.92 5.15
N LYS A 112 15.70 -7.56 4.50
CA LYS A 112 16.69 -6.86 3.67
C LYS A 112 16.04 -6.20 2.47
N LEU A 113 15.16 -6.93 1.77
CA LEU A 113 14.43 -6.40 0.61
C LEU A 113 13.53 -5.22 0.98
N ALA A 114 12.80 -5.32 2.11
CA ALA A 114 11.96 -4.24 2.61
C ALA A 114 12.80 -2.99 2.97
N SER A 115 13.98 -3.18 3.54
CA SER A 115 14.90 -2.08 3.84
C SER A 115 15.39 -1.40 2.56
N LYS A 116 15.68 -2.17 1.52
CA LYS A 116 16.07 -1.65 0.20
C LYS A 116 14.98 -0.78 -0.42
N TYR A 117 13.75 -1.28 -0.53
CA TYR A 117 12.63 -0.50 -1.08
C TYR A 117 12.32 0.75 -0.25
N ALA A 118 12.48 0.69 1.07
CA ALA A 118 12.30 1.85 1.93
C ALA A 118 13.34 2.95 1.64
N GLU A 119 14.60 2.57 1.40
CA GLU A 119 15.64 3.55 1.10
C GLU A 119 15.48 4.12 -0.31
N GLU A 120 15.12 3.30 -1.30
CA GLU A 120 14.79 3.76 -2.65
C GLU A 120 13.67 4.81 -2.62
N GLY A 121 12.58 4.55 -1.90
CA GLY A 121 11.48 5.52 -1.73
C GLY A 121 11.93 6.81 -1.05
N LYS A 122 12.81 6.74 -0.04
CA LYS A 122 13.37 7.94 0.62
C LYS A 122 14.29 8.73 -0.31
N VAL A 123 15.13 8.06 -1.09
CA VAL A 123 16.02 8.70 -2.06
C VAL A 123 15.20 9.41 -3.14
N ALA A 124 14.17 8.77 -3.68
CA ALA A 124 13.25 9.38 -4.65
C ALA A 124 12.61 10.67 -4.10
N LEU A 125 12.09 10.64 -2.86
CA LEU A 125 11.53 11.83 -2.21
C LEU A 125 12.57 12.93 -1.96
N ARG A 126 13.83 12.56 -1.65
CA ARG A 126 14.92 13.52 -1.47
C ARG A 126 15.28 14.20 -2.79
N ASN A 127 15.35 13.45 -3.88
CA ASN A 127 15.66 13.97 -5.22
C ASN A 127 14.56 14.92 -5.68
N LEU A 128 13.30 14.52 -5.59
CA LEU A 128 12.16 15.35 -5.95
C LEU A 128 12.14 16.69 -5.17
N ARG A 129 12.49 16.65 -3.88
CA ARG A 129 12.63 17.87 -3.06
C ARG A 129 13.82 18.73 -3.50
N ARG A 130 14.95 18.15 -3.89
CA ARG A 130 16.12 18.90 -4.40
C ARG A 130 15.75 19.60 -5.70
N ASP A 131 15.15 18.87 -6.64
CA ASP A 131 14.74 19.41 -7.94
C ASP A 131 13.74 20.57 -7.77
N ALA A 132 12.80 20.45 -6.82
CA ALA A 132 11.87 21.54 -6.51
C ALA A 132 12.58 22.78 -5.95
N ILE A 133 13.51 22.60 -5.01
CA ILE A 133 14.27 23.71 -4.43
C ILE A 133 15.16 24.38 -5.48
N ASP A 134 15.81 23.59 -6.34
CA ASP A 134 16.69 24.12 -7.37
C ASP A 134 15.92 24.86 -8.46
N LYS A 135 14.70 24.42 -8.80
CA LYS A 135 13.78 25.18 -9.67
C LYS A 135 13.42 26.54 -9.06
N ILE A 136 13.03 26.59 -7.78
CA ILE A 136 12.70 27.86 -7.11
C ILE A 136 13.89 28.82 -7.12
N LYS A 137 15.10 28.32 -6.84
CA LYS A 137 16.32 29.13 -6.86
C LYS A 137 16.65 29.66 -8.25
N LYS A 138 16.33 28.93 -9.32
CA LYS A 138 16.50 29.40 -10.70
C LYS A 138 15.49 30.50 -11.02
N GLN A 139 14.22 30.29 -10.68
CA GLN A 139 13.16 31.28 -10.90
C GLN A 139 13.35 32.56 -10.07
N GLU A 140 13.95 32.47 -8.87
CA GLU A 140 14.38 33.62 -8.05
C GLU A 140 15.51 34.42 -8.73
N LYS A 141 16.45 33.75 -9.41
CA LYS A 141 17.52 34.42 -10.18
C LYS A 141 17.03 35.02 -11.49
N GLU A 142 16.04 34.39 -12.12
CA GLU A 142 15.39 34.87 -13.35
C GLU A 142 14.42 36.03 -13.09
N GLY A 143 14.16 36.37 -11.83
CA GLY A 143 13.32 37.50 -11.43
C GLY A 143 11.81 37.21 -11.46
N GLU A 144 11.40 35.96 -11.70
CA GLU A 144 9.98 35.55 -11.67
C GLU A 144 9.39 35.58 -10.25
N PHE A 145 10.22 35.50 -9.21
CA PHE A 145 9.79 35.50 -7.81
C PHE A 145 10.49 36.59 -6.99
N SER A 146 9.71 37.35 -6.22
CA SER A 146 10.21 38.17 -5.12
C SER A 146 10.82 37.30 -4.02
N GLU A 147 11.80 37.85 -3.28
CA GLU A 147 12.53 37.16 -2.21
C GLU A 147 11.60 36.59 -1.13
N ASP A 148 10.49 37.29 -0.84
CA ASP A 148 9.45 36.84 0.10
C ASP A 148 8.64 35.65 -0.45
N GLN A 149 8.25 35.69 -1.73
CA GLN A 149 7.54 34.56 -2.36
C GLN A 149 8.43 33.31 -2.43
N SER A 150 9.72 33.48 -2.72
CA SER A 150 10.70 32.39 -2.67
C SER A 150 10.84 31.81 -1.26
N ARG A 151 10.83 32.65 -0.22
CA ARG A 151 10.92 32.21 1.19
C ARG A 151 9.69 31.41 1.64
N VAL A 152 8.48 31.87 1.31
CA VAL A 152 7.22 31.18 1.62
C VAL A 152 7.14 29.83 0.91
N ASN A 153 7.46 29.79 -0.38
CA ASN A 153 7.47 28.55 -1.17
C ASN A 153 8.51 27.55 -0.62
N ARG A 154 9.72 28.00 -0.31
CA ARG A 154 10.75 27.16 0.34
C ARG A 154 10.27 26.59 1.67
N MET A 155 9.54 27.38 2.47
CA MET A 155 9.01 26.93 3.77
C MET A 155 7.88 25.89 3.62
N ALA A 156 6.95 26.12 2.69
CA ALA A 156 5.86 25.19 2.36
C ALA A 156 6.39 23.83 1.90
N PHE A 157 7.37 23.81 0.99
CA PHE A 157 8.00 22.58 0.53
C PHE A 157 8.75 21.84 1.64
N ARG A 158 9.40 22.59 2.54
CA ARG A 158 10.07 21.99 3.70
C ARG A 158 9.07 21.31 4.63
N ARG A 159 7.91 21.92 4.91
CA ARG A 159 6.84 21.30 5.72
C ARG A 159 6.27 20.04 5.07
N HIS A 160 5.88 20.10 3.79
CA HIS A 160 5.37 18.92 3.08
C HIS A 160 6.36 17.76 3.07
N SER A 161 7.65 18.05 2.85
CA SER A 161 8.69 17.02 2.90
C SER A 161 8.85 16.37 4.28
N THR A 162 8.63 17.12 5.37
CA THR A 162 8.71 16.56 6.73
C THR A 162 7.53 15.67 7.08
N ILE A 163 6.33 16.00 6.60
CA ILE A 163 5.13 15.17 6.76
C ILE A 163 5.33 13.86 6.02
N PHE A 164 5.75 13.91 4.76
CA PHE A 164 6.05 12.72 3.96
C PHE A 164 7.18 11.86 4.55
N ARG A 165 8.23 12.48 5.12
CA ARG A 165 9.29 11.76 5.84
C ARG A 165 8.76 11.06 7.10
N ARG A 166 7.79 11.67 7.82
CA ARG A 166 7.12 11.04 8.96
C ARG A 166 6.25 9.86 8.50
N THR A 167 5.49 10.02 7.42
CA THR A 167 4.67 8.94 6.83
C THR A 167 5.52 7.76 6.31
N GLY A 168 6.66 8.04 5.67
CA GLY A 168 7.59 6.99 5.24
C GLY A 168 8.23 6.24 6.41
N LYS A 169 8.58 6.93 7.50
CA LYS A 169 9.04 6.30 8.74
C LYS A 169 7.93 5.43 9.36
N THR A 170 6.68 5.90 9.43
CA THR A 170 5.59 5.10 9.98
C THR A 170 5.28 3.87 9.14
N LEU A 171 5.36 3.94 7.81
CA LEU A 171 5.26 2.78 6.92
C LEU A 171 6.38 1.76 7.20
N GLN A 172 7.62 2.21 7.34
CA GLN A 172 8.77 1.34 7.63
C GLN A 172 8.66 0.68 9.02
N THR A 173 8.30 1.45 10.05
CA THR A 173 8.10 0.94 11.41
C THR A 173 6.88 0.02 11.49
N LYS A 174 5.79 0.31 10.76
CA LYS A 174 4.61 -0.56 10.69
C LYS A 174 4.86 -1.86 9.96
N LYS A 175 5.74 -1.89 8.95
CA LYS A 175 6.07 -3.13 8.27
C LYS A 175 7.01 -4.02 9.09
N SER A 176 7.95 -3.38 9.81
CA SER A 176 8.73 -4.04 10.86
C SER A 176 7.84 -4.52 12.02
N ARG A 177 6.76 -3.78 12.34
CA ARG A 177 5.71 -4.21 13.27
C ARG A 177 4.71 -5.19 12.64
N HIS A 178 4.52 -5.28 11.33
CA HIS A 178 3.71 -6.34 10.70
C HIS A 178 4.36 -7.71 10.87
N PHE A 179 5.69 -7.74 10.99
CA PHE A 179 6.41 -8.91 11.49
C PHE A 179 6.17 -9.19 12.99
N LYS A 180 5.59 -8.26 13.77
CA LYS A 180 5.40 -8.32 15.23
C LYS A 180 3.99 -7.98 15.79
N GLY A 181 2.97 -7.67 15.01
CA GLY A 181 1.60 -7.43 15.50
C GLY A 181 0.85 -6.22 14.92
N LEU A 182 -0.41 -6.52 14.55
CA LEU A 182 -1.61 -5.68 14.51
C LEU A 182 -1.73 -4.60 13.42
N ALA A 183 -2.77 -4.78 12.59
CA ALA A 183 -3.08 -4.01 11.40
C ALA A 183 -4.44 -3.27 11.49
N GLU A 184 -4.90 -2.88 12.68
CA GLU A 184 -6.27 -2.38 12.86
C GLU A 184 -6.45 -0.86 13.02
N GLN A 185 -5.43 -0.02 12.83
CA GLN A 185 -5.54 1.40 13.23
C GLN A 185 -5.29 2.48 12.16
N PHE A 186 -5.32 2.18 10.86
CA PHE A 186 -4.86 3.16 9.85
C PHE A 186 -5.79 3.52 8.69
N ILE A 187 -7.10 3.30 8.84
CA ILE A 187 -8.08 3.88 7.90
C ILE A 187 -8.47 5.34 8.26
N ALA A 188 -8.16 5.85 9.47
CA ALA A 188 -8.66 7.14 9.93
C ALA A 188 -7.55 8.19 10.22
N PRO A 189 -6.90 8.77 9.19
CA PRO A 189 -7.01 10.23 9.07
C PRO A 189 -6.90 10.74 7.62
N ILE A 190 -7.31 9.96 6.61
CA ILE A 190 -7.34 10.47 5.22
C ILE A 190 -8.53 11.42 5.00
N ASN A 191 -9.48 11.46 5.94
CA ASN A 191 -10.72 12.22 5.84
C ASN A 191 -10.93 13.21 7.01
N GLU A 192 -9.86 13.85 7.50
CA GLU A 192 -10.05 15.00 8.39
C GLU A 192 -10.49 16.23 7.57
N PRO A 193 -11.67 16.81 7.83
CA PRO A 193 -12.21 17.96 7.09
C PRO A 193 -11.44 19.27 7.30
N ALA A 194 -10.32 19.25 8.04
CA ALA A 194 -9.51 20.43 8.34
C ALA A 194 -8.75 21.00 7.13
N PHE A 195 -8.72 20.30 5.99
CA PHE A 195 -8.03 20.77 4.78
C PHE A 195 -8.94 21.54 3.81
N ILE A 196 -10.27 21.39 3.91
CA ILE A 196 -11.23 22.04 3.00
C ILE A 196 -11.70 23.40 3.53
N SER A 197 -11.74 23.59 4.85
CA SER A 197 -12.22 24.84 5.48
C SER A 197 -11.24 26.02 5.38
N ALA A 198 -9.99 25.82 4.93
CA ALA A 198 -9.01 26.90 4.77
C ALA A 198 -8.97 27.50 3.35
N GLN A 199 -9.73 26.96 2.40
CA GLN A 199 -9.83 27.51 1.03
C GLN A 199 -11.21 28.12 0.72
N ASN A 200 -12.21 27.95 1.58
CA ASN A 200 -13.56 28.47 1.39
C ASN A 200 -14.02 29.32 2.58
N ASN A 201 -13.38 30.47 2.79
CA ASN A 201 -14.05 31.58 3.47
C ASN A 201 -13.70 32.87 2.72
N PRO A 202 -14.70 33.70 2.36
CA PRO A 202 -14.54 34.82 1.43
C PRO A 202 -13.64 35.94 1.97
#